data_AF-A0A538NFP8-F1
#
_entry.id   AF-A0A538NFP8-F1
#
_cell.length_a   1.000
_cell.length_b   1.000
_cell.length_c   1.000
_cell.angle_alpha   90.00
_cell.angle_beta   90.00
_cell.angle_gamma   90.00
#
_symmetry.space_group_name_H-M   'P 1'
#
loop_
_entity.id
_entity.type
_entity.pdbx_description
1 polymer ?
#
loop_
_entity_poly.entity_id
_entity_poly.type
_entity_poly.pdbx_seq_one_letter_code
_entity_poly.pdbx_strand_id
1 'polypeptide(L)'
;MVDTTAKELLVPGAVLLLRTPQGEFKVTYGTTQLGTTSPPHADTHFRIASNTKSMTAAVIVQLAQEGKLSLDDPVSKYVPGVPNGDNITIDELLKMRSGLYN
;
A
#
# COMPACT_ATOMS: atom_id res chain seq x y z
N MET A 1 -12.43 -7.78 -20.33
CA MET A 1 -11.11 -7.84 -19.65
C MET A 1 -11.28 -7.88 -18.14
N VAL A 2 -11.80 -6.81 -17.50
CA VAL A 2 -12.01 -6.77 -16.03
C VAL A 2 -12.87 -7.94 -15.52
N ASP A 3 -14.03 -8.19 -16.13
CA ASP A 3 -14.91 -9.29 -15.71
C ASP A 3 -14.26 -10.67 -15.87
N THR A 4 -13.50 -10.86 -16.95
CA THR A 4 -12.76 -12.11 -17.22
C THR A 4 -11.71 -12.35 -16.15
N THR A 5 -10.85 -11.35 -15.91
CA THR A 5 -9.78 -11.43 -14.90
C THR A 5 -10.35 -11.59 -13.49
N ALA A 6 -11.44 -10.89 -13.15
CA ALA A 6 -12.05 -11.01 -11.83
C ALA A 6 -12.65 -12.41 -11.58
N LYS A 7 -13.22 -13.04 -12.62
CA LYS A 7 -13.66 -14.45 -12.56
C LYS A 7 -12.48 -15.41 -12.41
N GLU A 8 -11.43 -15.23 -13.19
CA GLU A 8 -10.24 -16.10 -13.15
C GLU A 8 -9.52 -16.04 -11.79
N LEU A 9 -9.42 -14.84 -11.20
CA LEU A 9 -8.82 -14.62 -9.89
C LEU A 9 -9.77 -14.90 -8.72
N LEU A 10 -11.00 -15.32 -8.99
CA LEU A 10 -12.05 -15.59 -7.99
C LEU A 10 -12.26 -14.41 -7.03
N VAL A 11 -12.17 -13.18 -7.54
CA VAL A 11 -12.35 -11.97 -6.73
C VAL A 11 -13.85 -11.72 -6.55
N PRO A 12 -14.37 -11.60 -5.31
CA PRO A 12 -15.79 -11.39 -5.08
C PRO A 12 -16.32 -10.09 -5.65
N GLY A 13 -15.51 -9.02 -5.61
CA GLY A 13 -15.86 -7.73 -6.19
C GLY A 13 -14.64 -6.84 -6.41
N ALA A 14 -14.72 -5.99 -7.43
CA ALA A 14 -13.62 -5.11 -7.83
C ALA A 14 -14.13 -3.78 -8.39
N VAL A 15 -13.30 -2.75 -8.30
CA VAL A 15 -13.51 -1.44 -8.94
C VAL A 15 -12.23 -1.07 -9.69
N LEU A 16 -12.39 -0.63 -10.94
CA LEU A 16 -11.34 -0.03 -11.75
C LEU A 16 -11.76 1.38 -12.14
N LEU A 17 -10.86 2.33 -11.91
CA LEU A 17 -11.00 3.71 -12.37
C LEU A 17 -9.75 4.10 -13.15
N LEU A 18 -9.92 4.43 -14.42
CA LEU A 18 -8.87 4.99 -15.28
C LEU A 18 -9.25 6.43 -15.62
N ARG A 19 -8.43 7.38 -15.17
CA ARG A 19 -8.60 8.80 -15.50
C ARG A 19 -7.42 9.25 -16.36
N THR A 20 -7.73 9.75 -17.55
CA THR A 20 -6.75 10.31 -18.48
C THR A 20 -7.20 11.72 -18.91
N PRO A 21 -6.34 12.50 -19.60
CA PRO A 21 -6.77 13.77 -20.17
C PRO A 21 -7.95 13.67 -21.16
N GLN A 22 -8.18 12.48 -21.74
CA GLN A 22 -9.25 12.21 -22.70
C GLN A 22 -10.57 11.81 -22.04
N GLY A 23 -10.58 11.57 -20.73
CA GLY A 23 -11.80 11.25 -19.99
C GLY A 23 -11.57 10.24 -18.87
N GLU A 24 -12.69 9.76 -18.34
CA GLU A 24 -12.74 8.79 -17.25
C GLU A 24 -13.45 7.51 -17.70
N PHE A 25 -12.84 6.37 -17.38
CA PHE A 25 -13.40 5.05 -17.60
C PHE A 25 -13.51 4.32 -16.27
N LYS A 26 -14.71 3.84 -15.96
CA LYS A 26 -15.02 3.18 -14.68
C LYS A 26 -15.65 1.82 -14.94
N VAL A 27 -15.16 0.80 -14.23
CA VAL A 27 -15.72 -0.56 -14.24
C VAL A 27 -15.88 -1.05 -12.81
N THR A 28 -17.01 -1.70 -12.55
CA THR A 28 -17.33 -2.33 -11.26
C THR A 28 -17.71 -3.77 -11.52
N TYR A 29 -17.22 -4.70 -10.71
CA TYR A 29 -17.50 -6.13 -10.84
C TYR A 29 -17.95 -6.71 -9.50
N GLY A 30 -18.86 -7.67 -9.55
CA GLY A 30 -19.17 -8.55 -8.42
C GLY A 30 -19.90 -7.86 -7.27
N THR A 31 -19.56 -8.23 -6.04
CA THR A 31 -20.20 -7.75 -4.82
C THR A 31 -19.23 -7.38 -3.70
N THR A 32 -19.64 -6.48 -2.80
CA THR A 32 -18.93 -6.14 -1.56
C THR A 32 -19.22 -7.10 -0.40
N GLN A 33 -20.27 -7.93 -0.51
CA GLN A 33 -20.67 -8.87 0.53
C GLN A 33 -21.08 -10.22 -0.08
N LEU A 34 -20.44 -11.29 0.40
CA LEU A 34 -20.76 -12.65 -0.05
C LEU A 34 -22.23 -13.01 0.20
N GLY A 35 -22.85 -13.69 -0.76
CA GLY A 35 -24.27 -14.03 -0.72
C GLY A 35 -25.21 -12.87 -1.09
N THR A 36 -24.67 -11.72 -1.48
CA THR A 36 -25.45 -10.57 -1.96
C THR A 36 -25.11 -10.25 -3.41
N THR A 37 -25.91 -9.38 -4.02
CA THR A 37 -25.68 -8.86 -5.39
C THR A 37 -25.35 -7.37 -5.38
N SER A 38 -24.95 -6.82 -4.23
CA SER A 38 -24.66 -5.38 -4.08
C SER A 38 -23.32 -5.06 -4.74
N PRO A 39 -23.29 -4.34 -5.87
CA PRO A 39 -22.05 -4.06 -6.57
C PRO A 39 -21.21 -3.02 -5.80
N PRO A 40 -19.87 -3.08 -5.91
CA PRO A 40 -19.04 -2.02 -5.38
C PRO A 40 -19.20 -0.72 -6.19
N HIS A 41 -19.01 0.41 -5.52
CA HIS A 41 -19.04 1.76 -6.09
C HIS A 41 -17.66 2.42 -6.03
N ALA A 42 -17.49 3.56 -6.71
CA ALA A 42 -16.20 4.27 -6.76
C ALA A 42 -15.72 4.77 -5.38
N ASP A 43 -16.64 4.98 -4.45
CA ASP A 43 -16.43 5.39 -3.07
C ASP A 43 -16.42 4.21 -2.08
N THR A 44 -16.48 2.97 -2.57
CA THR A 44 -16.35 1.79 -1.72
C THR A 44 -14.94 1.71 -1.15
N HIS A 45 -14.85 1.53 0.16
CA HIS A 45 -13.58 1.38 0.85
C HIS A 45 -13.03 -0.04 0.70
N PHE A 46 -11.78 -0.15 0.24
CA PHE A 46 -11.02 -1.39 0.17
C PHE A 46 -9.77 -1.32 1.03
N ARG A 47 -9.37 -2.45 1.62
CA ARG A 47 -8.04 -2.58 2.22
C ARG A 47 -7.00 -2.69 1.08
N ILE A 48 -6.10 -1.71 1.01
CA ILE A 48 -5.15 -1.58 -0.10
C ILE A 48 -3.82 -2.35 0.11
N ALA A 49 -3.70 -3.10 1.21
CA ALA A 49 -2.55 -3.95 1.54
C ALA A 49 -1.19 -3.21 1.38
N SER A 50 -0.25 -3.78 0.62
CA SER A 50 1.10 -3.21 0.47
C SER A 50 1.14 -1.82 -0.15
N ASN A 51 0.07 -1.34 -0.79
CA ASN A 51 0.01 0.05 -1.27
C ASN A 51 0.09 1.07 -0.13
N THR A 52 -0.26 0.69 1.11
CA THR A 52 -0.09 1.54 2.29
C THR A 52 1.38 1.96 2.50
N LYS A 53 2.35 1.15 2.08
CA LYS A 53 3.79 1.43 2.25
C LYS A 53 4.22 2.73 1.59
N SER A 54 3.65 3.07 0.42
CA SER A 54 3.97 4.33 -0.27
C SER A 54 3.58 5.54 0.58
N MET A 55 2.47 5.46 1.31
CA MET A 55 2.02 6.54 2.20
C MET A 55 2.91 6.62 3.44
N THR A 56 3.28 5.48 4.04
CA THR A 56 4.24 5.42 5.15
C THR A 56 5.60 6.02 4.75
N ALA A 57 6.12 5.66 3.57
CA ALA A 57 7.39 6.17 3.06
C ALA A 57 7.34 7.69 2.85
N ALA A 58 6.24 8.22 2.30
CA ALA A 58 6.05 9.65 2.12
C ALA A 58 6.12 10.40 3.46
N VAL A 59 5.47 9.88 4.51
CA VAL A 59 5.54 10.47 5.86
C VAL A 59 6.95 10.43 6.42
N ILE A 60 7.67 9.31 6.27
CA ILE A 60 9.06 9.20 6.76
C ILE A 60 9.97 10.23 6.07
N VAL A 61 9.85 10.38 4.74
CA VAL A 61 10.65 11.36 4.00
C VAL A 61 10.29 12.79 4.39
N GLN A 62 9.01 13.10 4.64
CA GLN A 62 8.60 14.41 5.16
C GLN A 62 9.19 14.68 6.54
N LEU A 63 9.16 13.71 7.45
CA LEU A 63 9.78 13.85 8.77
C LEU A 63 11.31 14.08 8.68
N ALA A 64 11.97 13.44 7.71
CA ALA A 64 13.38 13.69 7.43
C ALA A 64 13.63 15.13 6.92
N GLN A 65 12.78 15.62 6.01
CA GLN A 65 12.83 17.00 5.51
C GLN A 65 12.60 18.03 6.64
N GLU A 66 11.73 17.71 7.60
CA GLU A 66 11.47 18.53 8.78
C GLU A 66 12.57 18.44 9.84
N GLY A 67 13.62 17.63 9.63
CA GLY A 67 14.71 17.43 10.57
C GLY A 67 14.31 16.65 11.83
N LYS A 68 13.15 15.98 11.83
CA LYS A 68 12.65 15.17 12.97
C LYS A 68 13.31 13.80 13.05
N LEU A 69 13.88 13.32 11.96
CA LEU A 69 14.72 12.13 11.87
C LEU A 69 15.78 12.30 10.76
N SER A 70 16.80 11.46 10.77
CA SER A 70 17.69 11.26 9.61
C SER A 70 17.38 9.91 8.95
N LEU A 71 17.49 9.83 7.62
CA LEU A 71 17.38 8.54 6.92
C LEU A 71 18.56 7.61 7.23
N ASP A 72 19.69 8.17 7.67
CA ASP A 72 20.87 7.44 8.13
C ASP A 72 20.79 7.03 9.61
N ASP A 73 19.72 7.42 10.32
CA ASP A 73 19.56 6.99 11.70
C ASP A 73 19.41 5.46 11.78
N PRO A 74 20.03 4.81 12.78
CA PRO A 74 19.76 3.40 13.04
C PRO A 74 18.32 3.23 13.54
N VAL A 75 17.69 2.12 13.14
CA VAL A 75 16.30 1.80 13.53
C VAL A 75 16.14 1.72 15.05
N SER A 76 17.15 1.23 15.76
CA SER A 76 17.14 1.09 17.22
C SER A 76 16.97 2.41 17.97
N LYS A 77 17.29 3.55 17.34
CA LYS A 77 17.02 4.89 17.87
C LYS A 77 15.53 5.13 18.11
N TYR A 78 14.66 4.51 17.32
CA TYR A 78 13.21 4.70 17.36
C TYR A 78 12.46 3.48 17.89
N VAL A 79 12.96 2.27 17.60
CA VAL A 79 12.30 1.02 17.98
C VAL A 79 13.33 0.06 18.59
N PRO A 80 13.34 -0.12 19.92
CA PRO A 80 14.26 -1.05 20.57
C PRO A 80 13.88 -2.50 20.27
N GLY A 81 14.87 -3.40 20.27
CA GLY A 81 14.66 -4.84 20.13
C GLY A 81 14.53 -5.36 18.69
N VAL A 82 14.71 -4.50 17.68
CA VAL A 82 14.81 -4.94 16.28
C VAL A 82 16.13 -5.73 16.10
N PRO A 83 16.09 -6.97 15.59
CA PRO A 83 17.32 -7.73 15.30
C PRO A 83 18.25 -6.94 14.39
N ASN A 84 19.52 -6.80 14.79
CA ASN A 84 20.52 -5.97 14.09
C ASN A 84 20.12 -4.49 13.92
N GLY A 85 19.18 -3.98 14.72
CA GLY A 85 18.59 -2.63 14.57
C GLY A 85 19.57 -1.47 14.76
N ASP A 86 20.72 -1.70 15.41
CA ASP A 86 21.79 -0.71 15.54
C ASP A 86 22.57 -0.48 14.24
N ASN A 87 22.53 -1.43 13.31
CA ASN A 87 23.25 -1.37 12.03
C ASN A 87 22.32 -1.19 10.82
N ILE A 88 21.00 -1.31 11.01
CA ILE A 88 20.01 -1.11 9.96
C ILE A 88 19.58 0.36 9.98
N THR A 89 19.67 1.05 8.86
CA THR A 89 19.19 2.44 8.74
C THR A 89 17.72 2.53 8.35
N ILE A 90 17.11 3.68 8.57
CA ILE A 90 15.76 3.99 8.06
C ILE A 90 15.73 3.91 6.52
N ASP A 91 16.77 4.36 5.82
CA ASP A 91 16.90 4.25 4.36
C ASP A 91 16.87 2.80 3.87
N GLU A 92 17.57 1.89 4.57
CA GLU A 92 17.58 0.48 4.23
C GLU A 92 16.22 -0.18 4.40
N LEU A 93 15.43 0.23 5.42
CA LEU A 93 14.04 -0.21 5.54
C LEU A 93 13.19 0.28 4.36
N LEU A 94 13.28 1.57 4.00
CA LEU A 94 12.53 2.15 2.90
C LEU A 94 12.83 1.47 1.56
N LYS A 95 14.07 0.99 1.38
CA LYS A 95 14.54 0.32 0.16
C LYS A 95 14.43 -1.20 0.20
N MET A 96 13.86 -1.78 1.26
CA MET A 96 13.78 -3.23 1.46
C MET A 96 15.17 -3.92 1.41
N ARG A 97 16.17 -3.29 2.03
CA ARG A 97 17.58 -3.76 2.08
C ARG A 97 18.08 -4.07 3.49
N SER A 98 17.20 -4.03 4.49
CA SER A 98 17.57 -4.25 5.90
C SER A 98 18.03 -5.67 6.23
N GLY A 99 17.70 -6.66 5.39
CA GLY A 99 17.99 -8.08 5.68
C GLY A 99 17.14 -8.69 6.80
N LEU A 100 16.13 -7.98 7.30
CA LEU A 100 15.14 -8.56 8.22
C LEU A 100 14.35 -9.66 7.51
N TYR A 101 14.09 -10.75 8.25
CA TYR A 101 13.28 -11.86 7.75
C TYR A 101 11.80 -11.46 7.67
N ASN A 102 11.08 -12.06 6.70
CA ASN A 102 9.62 -11.98 6.60
C ASN A 102 8.97 -13.20 7.25
#